data_AF-C1EGJ5-F1
#
_entry.id   AF-C1EGJ5-F1
#
_cell.length_a   1.000
_cell.length_b   1.000
_cell.length_c   1.000
_cell.angle_alpha   90.00
_cell.angle_beta   90.00
_cell.angle_gamma   90.00
#
_symmetry.space_group_name_H-M   'P 1'
#
loop_
_entity.id
_entity.type
_entity.pdbx_description
1 polymer ?
#
loop_
_entity_poly.entity_id
_entity_poly.type
_entity_poly.pdbx_seq_one_letter_code
_entity_poly.pdbx_strand_id
1 'polypeptide(L)'
;DGEEALENDSEHDSEWETDDDDENAPFEPRPCESLFDGAELDTVHDNVEYMRRTHGFVFPYRGNLKDPEGIIGYLQRKIYRGRQCVFCGRKFGSLEGVRGHMRDKGHAKIRFEPPEVFKA
;
A
#
# COMPACT_ATOMS: atom_id res chain seq x y z
N ASP A 1 27.80 58.23 -18.19
CA ASP A 1 27.59 58.41 -16.74
C ASP A 1 26.18 57.95 -16.45
N GLY A 2 25.91 56.68 -16.18
CA GLY A 2 26.29 55.91 -14.98
C GLY A 2 24.99 55.73 -14.17
N GLU A 3 24.33 54.55 -14.27
CA GLU A 3 24.15 53.51 -13.21
C GLU A 3 23.10 53.93 -12.14
N GLU A 4 22.08 53.16 -11.72
CA GLU A 4 22.07 51.84 -11.04
C GLU A 4 20.61 51.26 -11.09
N ALA A 5 20.36 50.02 -11.57
CA ALA A 5 20.08 48.76 -10.83
C ALA A 5 18.78 48.77 -9.97
N LEU A 6 17.62 48.30 -10.46
CA LEU A 6 17.08 46.92 -10.43
C LEU A 6 17.17 46.21 -9.07
N GLU A 7 16.02 45.94 -8.43
CA GLU A 7 15.78 44.74 -7.60
C GLU A 7 14.28 44.63 -7.24
N ASN A 8 13.56 43.78 -7.99
CA ASN A 8 12.23 43.28 -7.64
C ASN A 8 12.43 41.84 -7.17
N ASP A 9 12.52 41.67 -5.86
CA ASP A 9 12.70 40.37 -5.21
C ASP A 9 11.34 39.79 -4.84
N SER A 10 10.81 38.94 -5.73
CA SER A 10 9.60 38.15 -5.50
C SER A 10 10.00 36.73 -5.17
N GLU A 11 10.48 36.51 -3.95
CA GLU A 11 10.84 35.19 -3.43
C GLU A 11 9.60 34.57 -2.75
N HIS A 12 8.69 34.05 -3.57
CA HIS A 12 7.71 33.05 -3.12
C HIS A 12 7.88 31.83 -4.01
N ASP A 13 8.72 30.90 -3.58
CA ASP A 13 8.44 29.50 -3.84
C ASP A 13 8.85 28.67 -2.61
N SER A 14 7.83 28.31 -1.84
CA SER A 14 7.98 27.36 -0.73
C SER A 14 7.83 25.96 -1.31
N GLU A 15 8.85 25.48 -2.02
CA GLU A 15 8.95 24.09 -2.49
C GLU A 15 9.27 23.17 -1.32
N TRP A 16 8.28 22.94 -0.46
CA TRP A 16 8.31 21.83 0.49
C TRP A 16 8.03 20.54 -0.26
N GLU A 17 9.05 19.97 -0.89
CA GLU A 17 9.06 18.57 -1.31
C GLU A 17 9.05 17.70 -0.04
N THR A 18 7.86 17.49 0.51
CA THR A 18 7.68 16.55 1.62
C THR A 18 7.68 15.15 1.04
N ASP A 19 8.87 14.64 0.71
CA ASP A 19 9.10 13.20 0.56
C ASP A 19 9.06 12.58 1.98
N ASP A 20 7.86 12.59 2.57
CA ASP A 20 7.52 11.87 3.81
C ASP A 20 7.39 10.38 3.48
N ASP A 21 8.49 9.77 3.03
CA ASP A 21 8.66 8.32 3.05
C ASP A 21 9.56 7.96 4.24
N ASP A 22 9.22 8.49 5.43
CA ASP A 22 9.81 7.98 6.67
C ASP A 22 9.31 6.55 6.87
N GLU A 23 10.14 5.58 6.46
CA GLU A 23 9.86 4.16 6.57
C GLU A 23 9.51 3.74 8.01
N ASN A 24 9.89 4.55 9.00
CA ASN A 24 9.66 4.35 10.43
C ASN A 24 8.41 5.06 10.99
N ALA A 25 7.70 5.87 10.19
CA ALA A 25 6.51 6.55 10.67
C ALA A 25 5.48 5.50 11.16
N PRO A 26 4.66 5.82 12.16
CA PRO A 26 3.63 4.90 12.61
C PRO A 26 2.65 4.62 11.46
N PHE A 27 2.60 3.37 11.00
CA PHE A 27 1.55 2.90 10.07
C PHE A 27 0.40 2.34 10.89
N GLU A 28 -0.74 3.03 10.89
CA GLU A 28 -1.96 2.53 11.50
C GLU A 28 -2.70 1.62 10.50
N PRO A 29 -2.72 0.29 10.71
CA PRO A 29 -3.45 -0.60 9.83
C PRO A 29 -4.95 -0.35 9.97
N ARG A 30 -5.65 -0.40 8.83
CA ARG A 30 -7.11 -0.32 8.76
C ARG A 30 -7.65 -1.68 8.34
N PRO A 31 -7.70 -2.69 9.23
CA PRO A 31 -7.98 -4.08 8.84
C PRO A 31 -9.40 -4.28 8.28
N CYS A 32 -10.29 -3.32 8.49
CA CYS A 32 -11.62 -3.26 7.90
C CYS A 32 -11.67 -2.66 6.49
N GLU A 33 -10.57 -2.12 5.96
CA GLU A 33 -10.50 -1.56 4.61
C GLU A 33 -9.97 -2.57 3.58
N SER A 34 -10.60 -2.63 2.42
CA SER A 34 -10.19 -3.46 1.29
C SER A 34 -8.87 -2.99 0.69
N LEU A 35 -7.97 -3.96 0.46
CA LEU A 35 -6.64 -3.73 -0.11
C LEU A 35 -6.68 -3.21 -1.56
N PHE A 36 -7.75 -3.52 -2.30
CA PHE A 36 -7.78 -3.41 -3.76
C PHE A 36 -8.56 -2.21 -4.28
N ASP A 37 -9.50 -1.72 -3.50
CA ASP A 37 -10.42 -0.64 -3.89
C ASP A 37 -10.64 0.40 -2.79
N GLY A 38 -10.23 0.12 -1.55
CA GLY A 38 -10.39 1.05 -0.43
C GLY A 38 -11.78 1.10 0.18
N ALA A 39 -12.69 0.17 -0.14
CA ALA A 39 -13.96 0.06 0.59
C ALA A 39 -13.70 -0.24 2.06
N GLU A 40 -14.38 0.50 2.94
CA GLU A 40 -14.39 0.27 4.38
C GLU A 40 -15.62 -0.59 4.75
N LEU A 41 -15.39 -1.61 5.58
CA LEU A 41 -16.39 -2.55 6.05
C LEU A 41 -16.58 -2.44 7.56
N ASP A 42 -17.67 -2.98 8.09
CA ASP A 42 -17.94 -2.94 9.54
C ASP A 42 -16.98 -3.82 10.36
N THR A 43 -16.54 -4.95 9.78
CA THR A 43 -15.65 -5.88 10.47
C THR A 43 -14.58 -6.43 9.54
N VAL A 44 -13.49 -6.87 10.14
CA VAL A 44 -12.38 -7.53 9.46
C VAL A 44 -12.86 -8.78 8.71
N HIS A 45 -13.75 -9.55 9.33
CA HIS A 45 -14.33 -10.74 8.70
C HIS A 45 -15.12 -10.37 7.44
N ASP A 46 -15.92 -9.30 7.50
CA ASP A 46 -16.69 -8.81 6.34
C ASP A 46 -15.76 -8.33 5.23
N ASN A 47 -14.69 -7.60 5.57
CA ASN A 47 -13.64 -7.22 4.63
C ASN A 47 -12.99 -8.44 3.96
N VAL A 48 -12.66 -9.50 4.71
CA VAL A 48 -12.11 -10.74 4.13
C VAL A 48 -13.11 -11.41 3.18
N GLU A 49 -14.39 -11.43 3.52
CA GLU A 49 -15.43 -11.99 2.66
C GLU A 49 -15.66 -11.15 1.40
N TYR A 50 -15.64 -9.82 1.54
CA TYR A 50 -15.74 -8.85 0.46
C TYR A 50 -14.57 -9.01 -0.51
N MET A 51 -13.32 -9.03 -0.01
CA MET A 51 -12.14 -9.25 -0.83
C MET A 51 -12.19 -10.59 -1.58
N ARG A 52 -12.75 -11.63 -0.95
CA ARG A 52 -12.98 -12.93 -1.61
C ARG A 52 -13.99 -12.84 -2.74
N ARG A 53 -15.17 -12.26 -2.48
CA ARG A 53 -16.28 -12.26 -3.45
C ARG A 53 -16.05 -11.29 -4.59
N THR A 54 -15.53 -10.11 -4.28
CA THR A 54 -15.38 -9.00 -5.23
C THR A 54 -14.07 -9.11 -6.01
N HIS A 55 -12.96 -9.42 -5.33
CA HIS A 55 -11.62 -9.43 -5.94
C HIS A 55 -11.05 -10.83 -6.15
N GLY A 56 -11.79 -11.88 -5.77
CA GLY A 56 -11.29 -13.26 -5.84
C GLY A 56 -10.12 -13.52 -4.89
N PHE A 57 -9.87 -12.64 -3.92
CA PHE A 57 -8.73 -12.73 -3.03
C PHE A 57 -8.95 -13.81 -1.98
N VAL A 58 -8.02 -14.77 -1.90
CA VAL A 58 -8.10 -15.86 -0.94
C VAL A 58 -6.81 -15.91 -0.14
N PHE A 59 -6.94 -15.81 1.19
CA PHE A 59 -5.82 -16.08 2.08
C PHE A 59 -5.40 -17.54 1.97
N PRO A 60 -4.11 -17.82 1.71
CA PRO A 60 -3.59 -19.17 1.86
C PRO A 60 -3.78 -19.58 3.34
N TYR A 61 -4.30 -20.79 3.57
CA TYR A 61 -4.57 -21.35 4.92
C TYR A 61 -5.79 -20.80 5.67
N ARG A 62 -6.97 -20.72 5.03
CA ARG A 62 -8.25 -20.43 5.72
C ARG A 62 -8.52 -21.27 6.98
N GLY A 63 -7.95 -22.47 7.08
CA GLY A 63 -8.12 -23.35 8.24
C GLY A 63 -7.21 -23.05 9.45
N ASN A 64 -6.15 -22.24 9.29
CA ASN A 64 -5.15 -21.97 10.35
C ASN A 64 -4.78 -20.48 10.47
N LEU A 65 -5.55 -19.58 9.85
CA LEU A 65 -5.33 -18.14 9.96
C LEU A 65 -5.74 -17.67 11.36
N LYS A 66 -4.81 -17.75 12.32
CA LYS A 66 -5.04 -17.31 13.71
C LYS A 66 -5.27 -15.81 13.84
N ASP A 67 -4.74 -15.02 12.88
CA ASP A 67 -4.72 -13.57 12.97
C ASP A 67 -4.96 -12.93 11.58
N PRO A 68 -6.22 -12.74 11.17
CA PRO A 68 -6.54 -12.07 9.89
C PRO A 68 -6.15 -10.59 9.91
N GLU A 69 -6.25 -9.93 11.06
CA GLU A 69 -5.96 -8.50 11.24
C GLU A 69 -4.50 -8.16 10.95
N GLY A 70 -3.55 -8.90 11.54
CA GLY A 70 -2.13 -8.65 11.32
C GLY A 70 -1.70 -8.95 9.90
N ILE A 71 -2.29 -9.96 9.24
CA ILE A 71 -1.98 -10.23 7.83
C ILE A 71 -2.50 -9.10 6.93
N ILE A 72 -3.73 -8.62 7.15
CA ILE A 72 -4.25 -7.47 6.40
C ILE A 72 -3.38 -6.25 6.65
N GLY A 73 -3.05 -5.93 7.90
CA GLY A 73 -2.18 -4.81 8.24
C GLY A 73 -0.80 -4.90 7.60
N TYR A 74 -0.21 -6.10 7.55
CA TYR A 74 1.05 -6.35 6.86
C TYR A 74 0.96 -6.09 5.35
N LEU A 75 -0.13 -6.54 4.71
CA LEU A 75 -0.36 -6.31 3.28
C LEU A 75 -0.65 -4.84 2.99
N GLN A 76 -1.41 -4.17 3.84
CA GLN A 76 -1.64 -2.73 3.74
C GLN A 76 -0.32 -1.98 3.83
N ARG A 77 0.58 -2.30 4.76
CA ARG A 77 1.89 -1.66 4.81
C ARG A 77 2.65 -1.80 3.48
N LYS A 78 2.66 -2.99 2.88
CA LYS A 78 3.30 -3.24 1.58
C LYS A 78 2.67 -2.45 0.42
N ILE A 79 1.36 -2.28 0.44
CA ILE A 79 0.62 -1.61 -0.63
C ILE A 79 0.65 -0.09 -0.46
N TYR A 80 0.54 0.42 0.77
CA TYR A 80 0.36 1.85 1.07
C TYR A 80 1.70 2.55 1.13
N ARG A 81 2.68 1.98 1.87
CA ARG A 81 4.05 2.52 1.91
C ARG A 81 4.86 2.06 0.72
N GLY A 82 4.94 0.74 0.55
CA GLY A 82 5.77 0.15 -0.50
C GLY A 82 5.28 0.44 -1.92
N ARG A 83 4.03 0.90 -2.07
CA ARG A 83 3.33 1.08 -3.36
C ARG A 83 3.62 -0.09 -4.28
N GLN A 84 3.56 -1.30 -3.72
CA GLN A 84 4.04 -2.51 -4.37
C GLN A 84 2.92 -3.54 -4.55
N CYS A 85 2.87 -4.14 -5.73
CA CYS A 85 2.00 -5.27 -5.97
C CYS A 85 2.45 -6.48 -5.14
N VAL A 86 1.58 -6.98 -4.26
CA VAL A 86 1.85 -8.14 -3.38
C VAL A 86 2.07 -9.46 -4.12
N PHE A 87 1.68 -9.55 -5.40
CA PHE A 87 1.87 -10.76 -6.20
C PHE A 87 3.14 -10.74 -7.05
N CYS A 88 3.36 -9.65 -7.81
CA CYS A 88 4.44 -9.57 -8.79
C CYS A 88 5.63 -8.72 -8.33
N GLY A 89 5.52 -8.04 -7.19
CA GLY A 89 6.58 -7.19 -6.64
C GLY A 89 6.82 -5.89 -7.40
N ARG A 90 6.04 -5.56 -8.44
CA ARG A 90 6.17 -4.30 -9.16
C ARG A 90 5.81 -3.12 -8.24
N LYS A 91 6.70 -2.12 -8.18
CA LYS A 91 6.44 -0.84 -7.49
C LYS A 91 5.77 0.16 -8.42
N PHE A 92 5.01 1.08 -7.84
CA PHE A 92 4.24 2.10 -8.54
C PHE A 92 4.45 3.45 -7.84
N GLY A 93 4.22 4.55 -8.57
CA GLY A 93 4.32 5.90 -8.02
C GLY A 93 3.11 6.31 -7.17
N SER A 94 1.98 5.61 -7.30
CA SER A 94 0.74 5.94 -6.60
C SER A 94 0.00 4.69 -6.12
N LEU A 95 -0.72 4.82 -4.99
CA LEU A 95 -1.56 3.78 -4.42
C LEU A 95 -2.64 3.32 -5.42
N GLU A 96 -3.25 4.27 -6.11
CA GLU A 96 -4.24 3.98 -7.16
C GLU A 96 -3.63 3.17 -8.31
N GLY A 97 -2.38 3.45 -8.69
CA GLY A 97 -1.64 2.69 -9.70
C GLY A 97 -1.45 1.21 -9.30
N VAL A 98 -1.10 0.95 -8.03
CA VAL A 98 -1.00 -0.41 -7.49
C VAL A 98 -2.35 -1.10 -7.52
N ARG A 99 -3.38 -0.45 -6.99
CA ARG A 99 -4.75 -0.99 -6.89
C ARG A 99 -5.33 -1.28 -8.28
N GLY A 100 -5.15 -0.36 -9.22
CA GLY A 100 -5.50 -0.53 -10.63
C GLY A 100 -4.79 -1.74 -11.21
N HIS A 101 -3.47 -1.81 -11.10
CA HIS A 101 -2.69 -2.95 -11.58
C HIS A 101 -3.13 -4.29 -10.98
N MET A 102 -3.45 -4.33 -9.70
CA MET A 102 -3.92 -5.53 -9.02
C MET A 102 -5.24 -6.05 -9.56
N ARG A 103 -6.19 -5.13 -9.80
CA ARG A 103 -7.50 -5.46 -10.38
C ARG A 103 -7.38 -5.87 -11.85
N ASP A 104 -6.67 -5.08 -12.65
CA ASP A 104 -6.55 -5.27 -14.09
C ASP A 104 -5.89 -6.61 -14.47
N LYS A 105 -4.84 -6.99 -13.71
CA LYS A 105 -4.09 -8.24 -13.97
C LYS A 105 -4.56 -9.44 -13.15
N GLY A 106 -5.57 -9.29 -12.30
CA GLY A 106 -5.98 -10.35 -11.37
C GLY A 106 -4.84 -10.75 -10.42
N HIS A 107 -4.06 -9.77 -9.94
CA HIS A 107 -2.98 -9.96 -8.98
C HIS A 107 -3.46 -9.83 -7.52
N ALA A 108 -4.77 -9.91 -7.29
CA ALA A 108 -5.38 -10.08 -5.97
C ALA A 108 -5.13 -11.49 -5.41
N LYS A 109 -3.85 -11.83 -5.20
CA LYS A 109 -3.40 -13.12 -4.65
C LYS A 109 -2.00 -12.96 -4.09
N ILE A 110 -1.68 -13.72 -3.05
CA ILE A 110 -0.35 -13.71 -2.42
C ILE A 110 0.40 -14.96 -2.86
N ARG A 111 1.65 -14.78 -3.31
CA ARG A 111 2.59 -15.90 -3.39
C ARG A 111 3.10 -16.16 -1.98
N PHE A 112 2.70 -17.29 -1.42
CA PHE A 112 3.33 -17.79 -0.21
C PHE A 112 4.53 -18.63 -0.65
N GLU A 113 5.73 -18.05 -0.58
CA GLU A 113 6.93 -18.89 -0.49
C GLU A 113 7.01 -19.34 0.98
N PRO A 114 7.02 -20.65 1.25
CA PRO A 114 7.29 -21.11 2.61
C PRO A 114 8.62 -20.50 3.04
N PRO A 115 8.74 -19.98 4.28
CA PRO A 115 10.02 -19.49 4.75
C PRO A 115 11.02 -20.62 4.52
N GLU A 116 12.08 -20.36 3.75
CA GLU A 116 13.15 -21.31 3.56
C GLU A 116 13.59 -21.71 4.96
N VAL A 117 13.24 -22.94 5.34
CA VAL A 117 13.70 -23.53 6.59
C VAL A 117 15.20 -23.56 6.41
N PHE A 118 15.92 -22.66 7.07
CA PHE A 118 17.37 -22.68 7.11
C PHE A 118 17.75 -24.11 7.51
N LYS A 119 18.19 -24.89 6.53
CA LYS A 119 18.78 -26.20 6.75
C LYS A 119 20.12 -25.91 7.44
N ALA A 120 20.08 -25.93 8.77
CA ALA A 120 21.26 -26.07 9.60
C ALA A 120 21.81 -27.49 9.48
#